data_AF-A0A1H9PAK3-F1
#
_entry.id   AF-A0A1H9PAK3-F1
#
_cell.length_a   1.000
_cell.length_b   1.000
_cell.length_c   1.000
_cell.angle_alpha   90.00
_cell.angle_beta   90.00
_cell.angle_gamma   90.00
#
_symmetry.space_group_name_H-M   'P 1'
#
loop_
_entity.id
_entity.type
_entity.pdbx_description
1 polymer ?
#
loop_
_entity_poly.entity_id
_entity_poly.type
_entity_poly.pdbx_seq_one_letter_code
_entity_poly.pdbx_strand_id
1 'polypeptide(L)'
;MVSDVDAPKQVNSLSELVDHASAALGPVVVHDPAGPNECLLRSGELVVLPVDAPTVRKRLRGVYSHEEIASGAIRVHLKASERARVAEIAAEVGATPNHVHLACPIMIGTSRPVIGERLPDLLGEGTVALLDTPLDAPHGALVAGVLRHHGASVRPFPVLGASGFGDDLTLAAALRATRDLPVVLVASGTYSFDDLCPPVLAGCGGNVVAAAGNGGSGRPWWPAALPSVTAVGASASFSGHGPWVDVVASGVDVPAAVGDSQLLCTGTSFAAALHAATLVPVP
;
A
#
# COMPACT_ATOMS: atom_id res chain seq x y z
N MET A 1 -5.07 -38.14 0.00
CA MET A 1 -4.29 -37.47 -1.05
C MET A 1 -4.48 -35.98 -0.85
N VAL A 2 -3.53 -35.34 -0.19
CA VAL A 2 -3.50 -33.89 -0.02
C VAL A 2 -3.10 -33.34 -1.38
N SER A 3 -4.01 -32.62 -2.04
CA SER A 3 -3.70 -31.90 -3.27
C SER A 3 -2.57 -30.93 -2.97
N ASP A 4 -1.55 -30.90 -3.83
CA ASP A 4 -0.54 -29.85 -3.86
C ASP A 4 -1.24 -28.50 -3.74
N VAL A 5 -1.04 -27.83 -2.61
CA VAL A 5 -1.52 -26.46 -2.40
C VAL A 5 -0.65 -25.62 -3.32
N ASP A 6 -1.27 -25.10 -4.38
CA ASP A 6 -0.61 -24.32 -5.42
C ASP A 6 0.43 -23.37 -4.82
N ALA A 7 1.68 -23.51 -5.26
CA ALA A 7 2.71 -22.54 -4.92
C ALA A 7 2.18 -21.16 -5.31
N PRO A 8 2.28 -20.17 -4.41
CA PRO A 8 1.70 -18.87 -4.66
C PRO A 8 2.22 -18.28 -5.96
N LYS A 9 1.31 -17.84 -6.83
CA LYS A 9 1.66 -17.24 -8.11
C LYS A 9 2.45 -15.95 -7.87
N GLN A 10 3.75 -16.00 -8.13
CA GLN A 10 4.61 -14.83 -8.10
C GLN A 10 4.19 -13.91 -9.26
N VAL A 11 3.81 -12.68 -8.94
CA VAL A 11 3.60 -11.63 -9.95
C VAL A 11 4.99 -11.20 -10.42
N ASN A 12 5.32 -11.53 -11.67
CA ASN A 12 6.66 -11.25 -12.22
C ASN A 12 6.77 -9.83 -12.79
N SER A 13 5.64 -9.21 -13.13
CA SER A 13 5.54 -7.84 -13.61
C SER A 13 4.20 -7.23 -13.17
N LEU A 14 4.22 -5.94 -12.85
CA LEU A 14 2.99 -5.19 -12.53
C LEU A 14 2.03 -5.12 -13.72
N SER A 15 2.52 -5.32 -14.95
CA SER A 15 1.69 -5.41 -16.16
C SER A 15 0.59 -6.47 -16.04
N GLU A 16 0.84 -7.56 -15.30
CA GLU A 16 -0.14 -8.63 -15.06
C GLU A 16 -1.35 -8.18 -14.22
N LEU A 17 -1.21 -7.05 -13.50
CA LEU A 17 -2.24 -6.51 -12.61
C LEU A 17 -3.11 -5.45 -13.30
N VAL A 18 -2.76 -4.98 -14.49
CA VAL A 18 -3.42 -3.84 -15.16
C VAL A 18 -4.91 -4.08 -15.36
N ASP A 19 -5.31 -5.27 -15.83
CA ASP A 19 -6.72 -5.59 -16.09
C ASP A 19 -7.53 -5.61 -14.78
N HIS A 20 -6.98 -6.23 -13.73
CA HIS A 20 -7.62 -6.30 -12.41
C HIS A 20 -7.73 -4.91 -11.76
N ALA A 21 -6.67 -4.12 -11.81
CA ALA A 21 -6.65 -2.76 -11.30
C ALA A 21 -7.62 -1.87 -12.09
N SER A 22 -7.69 -2.06 -13.42
CA SER A 22 -8.61 -1.33 -14.30
C SER A 22 -10.07 -1.65 -14.01
N ALA A 23 -10.39 -2.92 -13.71
CA ALA A 23 -11.73 -3.34 -13.31
C ALA A 23 -12.13 -2.74 -11.95
N ALA A 24 -11.18 -2.58 -11.03
CA ALA A 24 -11.44 -2.08 -9.69
C ALA A 24 -11.52 -0.55 -9.59
N LEU A 25 -10.59 0.16 -10.22
CA LEU A 25 -10.44 1.60 -10.05
C LEU A 25 -10.94 2.38 -11.28
N GLY A 26 -11.21 1.73 -12.40
CA GLY A 26 -11.28 2.35 -13.74
C GLY A 26 -9.90 2.37 -14.41
N PRO A 27 -9.76 2.91 -15.64
CA PRO A 27 -8.59 2.70 -16.49
C PRO A 27 -7.24 2.90 -15.79
N VAL A 28 -6.39 1.87 -15.82
CA VAL A 28 -5.00 1.87 -15.30
C VAL A 28 -4.04 1.59 -16.45
N VAL A 29 -2.84 2.16 -16.38
CA VAL A 29 -1.74 1.88 -17.31
C VAL A 29 -0.48 1.51 -16.53
N VAL A 30 0.39 0.73 -17.14
CA VAL A 30 1.74 0.46 -16.63
C VAL A 30 2.73 1.43 -17.28
N HIS A 31 3.58 2.04 -16.47
CA HIS A 31 4.76 2.77 -16.92
C HIS A 31 5.96 1.83 -16.88
N ASP A 32 6.85 1.93 -17.87
CA ASP A 32 8.09 1.15 -17.99
C ASP A 32 7.90 -0.36 -17.74
N PRO A 33 7.05 -1.05 -18.53
CA PRO A 33 6.71 -2.45 -18.31
C PRO A 33 7.96 -3.34 -18.35
N ALA A 34 8.14 -4.14 -17.29
CA ALA A 34 9.32 -4.96 -17.02
C ALA A 34 10.66 -4.20 -16.95
N GLY A 35 10.61 -2.87 -16.87
CA GLY A 35 11.78 -2.01 -16.75
C GLY A 35 12.10 -1.60 -15.31
N PRO A 36 13.22 -0.91 -15.09
CA PRO A 36 13.69 -0.51 -13.77
C PRO A 36 12.75 0.48 -13.07
N ASN A 37 11.89 1.19 -13.79
CA ASN A 37 10.95 2.17 -13.26
C ASN A 37 9.50 1.67 -13.27
N GLU A 38 9.26 0.36 -13.42
CA GLU A 38 7.91 -0.19 -13.58
C GLU A 38 6.98 0.25 -12.45
N CYS A 39 5.84 0.87 -12.78
CA CYS A 39 4.81 1.27 -11.82
C CYS A 39 3.42 1.31 -12.46
N LEU A 40 2.37 1.23 -11.63
CA LEU A 40 0.98 1.32 -12.08
C LEU A 40 0.44 2.72 -11.85
N LEU A 41 -0.19 3.27 -12.87
CA LEU A 41 -0.70 4.64 -12.90
C LEU A 41 -2.19 4.66 -13.26
N ARG A 42 -2.95 5.54 -12.61
CA ARG A 42 -4.31 5.88 -13.01
C ARG A 42 -4.28 6.56 -14.37
N SER A 43 -4.93 5.97 -15.37
CA SER A 43 -4.83 6.43 -16.76
C SER A 43 -5.43 7.83 -16.91
N GLY A 44 -4.57 8.79 -17.28
CA GLY A 44 -4.97 10.18 -17.48
C GLY A 44 -5.24 10.98 -16.21
N GLU A 45 -4.83 10.50 -15.04
CA GLU A 45 -4.93 11.27 -13.80
C GLU A 45 -3.56 11.79 -13.37
N LEU A 46 -3.44 13.12 -13.24
CA LEU A 46 -2.29 13.80 -12.65
C LEU A 46 -2.68 14.35 -11.28
N VAL A 47 -1.72 14.33 -10.36
CA VAL A 47 -1.79 14.95 -9.05
C VAL A 47 -0.89 16.18 -9.05
N VAL A 48 -1.47 17.32 -8.65
CA VAL A 48 -0.81 18.61 -8.68
C VAL A 48 -1.01 19.30 -7.33
N LEU A 49 0.07 19.75 -6.70
CA LEU A 49 -0.03 20.56 -5.49
C LEU A 49 -0.48 21.99 -5.85
N PRO A 50 -1.18 22.72 -4.95
CA PRO A 50 -1.67 24.07 -5.24
C PRO A 50 -0.58 25.04 -5.70
N VAL A 51 0.63 24.91 -5.15
CA VAL A 51 1.79 25.74 -5.50
C VAL A 51 2.23 25.56 -6.96
N ASP A 52 2.08 24.36 -7.51
CA ASP A 52 2.51 24.02 -8.88
C ASP A 52 1.38 24.23 -9.91
N ALA A 53 0.14 24.37 -9.44
CA ALA A 53 -1.04 24.44 -10.28
C ALA A 53 -0.97 25.54 -11.36
N PRO A 54 -0.55 26.80 -11.09
CA PRO A 54 -0.47 27.82 -12.14
C PRO A 54 0.47 27.41 -13.29
N THR A 55 1.61 26.79 -12.96
CA THR A 55 2.62 26.34 -13.94
C THR A 55 2.11 25.16 -14.76
N VAL A 56 1.58 24.13 -14.09
CA VAL A 56 1.06 22.92 -14.75
C VAL A 56 -0.11 23.27 -15.68
N ARG A 57 -1.06 24.10 -15.20
CA ARG A 57 -2.22 24.53 -16.00
C ARG A 57 -1.82 25.29 -17.25
N LYS A 58 -0.78 26.14 -17.18
CA LYS A 58 -0.22 26.86 -18.32
C LYS A 58 0.39 25.89 -19.35
N ARG A 59 1.09 24.85 -18.89
CA ARG A 59 1.74 23.85 -19.76
C ARG A 59 0.74 22.91 -20.43
N LEU A 60 -0.34 22.53 -19.74
CA LEU A 60 -1.43 21.70 -20.29
C LEU A 60 -2.35 22.42 -21.31
N ARG A 61 -2.20 23.74 -21.49
CA ARG A 61 -2.94 24.54 -22.50
C ARG A 61 -4.48 24.40 -22.45
N GLY A 62 -5.06 24.13 -21.29
CA GLY A 62 -6.53 24.12 -21.08
C GLY A 62 -7.26 22.86 -21.55
N VAL A 63 -6.54 21.77 -21.81
CA VAL A 63 -7.06 20.51 -22.37
C VAL A 63 -7.30 19.48 -21.24
N TYR A 64 -7.99 19.88 -20.17
CA TYR A 64 -8.21 19.02 -19.00
C TYR A 64 -9.45 19.44 -18.18
N SER A 65 -9.98 18.54 -17.37
CA SER A 65 -10.83 18.89 -16.22
C SER A 65 -10.06 18.71 -14.92
N HIS A 66 -10.53 19.31 -13.82
CA HIS A 66 -9.87 19.16 -12.53
C HIS A 66 -10.86 19.15 -11.38
N GLU A 67 -10.41 18.57 -10.26
CA GLU A 67 -11.13 18.46 -9.00
C GLU A 67 -10.18 18.86 -7.87
N GLU A 68 -10.65 19.70 -6.94
CA GLU A 68 -9.92 19.97 -5.69
C GLU A 68 -10.22 18.86 -4.69
N ILE A 69 -9.18 18.24 -4.16
CA ILE A 69 -9.29 17.13 -3.21
C ILE A 69 -9.16 17.68 -1.80
N ALA A 70 -9.88 17.08 -0.84
CA ALA A 70 -9.85 17.48 0.57
C ALA A 70 -8.44 17.49 1.20
N SER A 71 -7.48 16.76 0.62
CA SER A 71 -6.06 16.80 1.00
C SER A 71 -5.36 18.13 0.64
N GLY A 72 -6.04 19.02 -0.09
CA GLY A 72 -5.48 20.22 -0.69
C GLY A 72 -4.79 19.97 -2.04
N ALA A 73 -4.72 18.73 -2.52
CA ALA A 73 -4.20 18.43 -3.85
C ALA A 73 -5.25 18.72 -4.94
N ILE A 74 -4.80 18.93 -6.17
CA ILE A 74 -5.66 19.07 -7.35
C ILE A 74 -5.47 17.82 -8.20
N ARG A 75 -6.56 17.09 -8.41
CA ARG A 75 -6.60 16.00 -9.39
C ARG A 75 -6.92 16.61 -10.75
N VAL A 76 -6.07 16.35 -11.74
CA VAL A 76 -6.24 16.80 -13.12
C VAL A 76 -6.51 15.61 -14.01
N HIS A 77 -7.56 15.69 -14.84
CA HIS A 77 -7.94 14.64 -15.78
C HIS A 77 -7.60 15.04 -17.21
N LEU A 78 -6.73 14.24 -17.84
CA LEU A 78 -6.36 14.37 -19.25
C LEU A 78 -7.51 13.94 -20.17
N LYS A 79 -7.52 14.47 -21.40
CA LYS A 79 -8.47 14.03 -22.43
C LYS A 79 -8.26 12.57 -22.80
N ALA A 80 -9.32 11.93 -23.29
CA ALA A 80 -9.31 10.51 -23.66
C ALA A 80 -8.12 10.12 -24.57
N SER A 81 -7.75 10.96 -25.53
CA SER A 81 -6.63 10.74 -26.46
C SER A 81 -5.24 10.76 -25.82
N GLU A 82 -5.13 11.27 -24.58
CA GLU A 82 -3.86 11.49 -23.88
C GLU A 82 -3.68 10.58 -22.66
N ARG A 83 -4.73 9.86 -22.24
CA ARG A 83 -4.71 9.10 -20.97
C ARG A 83 -3.63 8.02 -20.91
N ALA A 84 -3.31 7.40 -22.05
CA ALA A 84 -2.26 6.39 -22.14
C ALA A 84 -0.83 6.98 -21.97
N ARG A 85 -0.67 8.28 -22.25
CA ARG A 85 0.62 9.00 -22.19
C ARG A 85 0.79 9.76 -20.86
N VAL A 86 0.06 9.38 -19.82
CA VAL A 86 0.02 10.11 -18.54
C VAL A 86 1.42 10.32 -17.92
N ALA A 87 2.30 9.33 -18.01
CA ALA A 87 3.68 9.43 -17.52
C ALA A 87 4.51 10.46 -18.30
N GLU A 88 4.46 10.41 -19.64
CA GLU A 88 5.16 11.37 -20.50
C GLU A 88 4.68 12.80 -20.25
N ILE A 89 3.35 12.97 -20.17
CA ILE A 89 2.73 14.28 -19.94
C ILE A 89 3.10 14.80 -18.55
N ALA A 90 3.10 13.93 -17.52
CA ALA A 90 3.52 14.31 -16.18
C ALA A 90 4.94 14.90 -16.18
N ALA A 91 5.88 14.23 -16.85
CA ALA A 91 7.25 14.71 -17.00
C ALA A 91 7.34 16.05 -17.77
N GLU A 92 6.61 16.18 -18.88
CA GLU A 92 6.58 17.42 -19.69
C GLU A 92 6.04 18.62 -18.91
N VAL A 93 5.01 18.42 -18.09
CA VAL A 93 4.34 19.51 -17.38
C VAL A 93 4.89 19.77 -15.99
N GLY A 94 5.70 18.86 -15.45
CA GLY A 94 6.18 18.92 -14.06
C GLY A 94 5.05 18.63 -13.07
N ALA A 95 4.27 17.59 -13.33
CA ALA A 95 3.27 17.05 -12.42
C ALA A 95 3.63 15.61 -12.03
N THR A 96 2.85 15.01 -11.13
CA THR A 96 3.02 13.61 -10.73
C THR A 96 1.83 12.79 -11.23
N PRO A 97 2.00 11.62 -11.84
CA PRO A 97 0.87 10.72 -12.09
C PRO A 97 0.21 10.28 -10.77
N ASN A 98 -1.10 9.99 -10.78
CA ASN A 98 -1.74 9.35 -9.63
C ASN A 98 -1.36 7.86 -9.63
N HIS A 99 -0.52 7.41 -8.68
CA HIS A 99 -0.04 6.03 -8.63
C HIS A 99 -1.11 5.10 -8.04
N VAL A 100 -1.11 3.85 -8.49
CA VAL A 100 -1.94 2.80 -7.93
C VAL A 100 -1.20 2.15 -6.77
N HIS A 101 -1.79 2.20 -5.60
CA HIS A 101 -1.36 1.44 -4.43
C HIS A 101 -1.97 0.06 -4.49
N LEU A 102 -1.20 -0.93 -4.05
CA LEU A 102 -1.67 -2.30 -3.95
C LEU A 102 -1.36 -2.84 -2.56
N ALA A 103 -2.28 -3.66 -2.03
CA ALA A 103 -1.98 -4.54 -0.92
C ALA A 103 -0.72 -5.32 -1.31
N CYS A 104 0.34 -5.20 -0.49
CA CYS A 104 1.67 -5.73 -0.82
C CYS A 104 1.48 -7.13 -1.40
N PRO A 105 1.81 -7.37 -2.69
CA PRO A 105 1.25 -8.48 -3.44
C PRO A 105 1.50 -9.76 -2.65
N ILE A 106 0.43 -10.28 -2.05
CA ILE A 106 0.47 -11.61 -1.50
C ILE A 106 0.40 -12.48 -2.75
N MET A 107 1.46 -13.23 -2.99
CA MET A 107 1.33 -14.69 -3.05
C MET A 107 -0.13 -15.15 -2.85
N ILE A 108 -0.97 -15.12 -3.90
CA ILE A 108 -2.40 -15.47 -3.79
C ILE A 108 -2.49 -16.81 -3.04
N GLY A 109 -2.95 -16.80 -1.78
CA GLY A 109 -3.14 -17.98 -0.94
C GLY A 109 -1.88 -18.60 -0.31
N THR A 110 -1.33 -18.02 0.76
CA THR A 110 -0.53 -18.83 1.73
C THR A 110 -1.11 -18.86 3.13
N SER A 111 -2.34 -18.37 3.32
CA SER A 111 -3.12 -18.69 4.52
C SER A 111 -3.47 -20.18 4.53
N ARG A 112 -2.56 -20.98 5.10
CA ARG A 112 -2.86 -22.36 5.46
C ARG A 112 -3.57 -22.35 6.81
N PRO A 113 -4.70 -23.06 6.93
CA PRO A 113 -5.35 -23.23 8.22
C PRO A 113 -4.41 -23.94 9.18
N VAL A 114 -4.30 -23.41 10.39
CA VAL A 114 -3.68 -24.13 11.48
C VAL A 114 -4.70 -25.15 11.98
N ILE A 115 -4.42 -26.45 11.82
CA ILE A 115 -5.23 -27.50 12.43
C ILE A 115 -4.78 -27.66 13.88
N GLY A 116 -5.49 -27.04 14.80
CA GLY A 116 -5.34 -27.25 16.25
C GLY A 116 -4.74 -26.07 17.03
N GLU A 117 -5.21 -26.02 18.28
CA GLU A 117 -5.00 -25.08 19.39
C GLU A 117 -5.58 -23.67 19.30
N ARG A 118 -6.43 -23.39 20.31
CA ARG A 118 -7.05 -22.09 20.60
C ARG A 118 -5.97 -21.17 21.14
N LEU A 119 -5.93 -19.95 20.60
CA LEU A 119 -4.99 -18.91 21.03
C LEU A 119 -5.19 -18.57 22.52
N PRO A 120 -4.10 -18.26 23.27
CA PRO A 120 -4.21 -17.72 24.61
C PRO A 120 -4.99 -16.40 24.59
N ASP A 121 -5.65 -16.10 25.70
CA ASP A 121 -6.41 -14.87 25.86
C ASP A 121 -5.49 -13.66 25.59
N LEU A 122 -5.95 -12.79 24.71
CA LEU A 122 -5.22 -11.62 24.24
C LEU A 122 -4.90 -10.68 25.42
N LEU A 123 -3.64 -10.31 25.57
CA LEU A 123 -3.20 -9.30 26.56
C LEU A 123 -3.65 -7.90 26.11
N GLY A 124 -4.01 -7.05 27.07
CA GLY A 124 -4.88 -5.88 26.90
C GLY A 124 -4.37 -4.67 26.08
N GLU A 125 -5.10 -3.55 26.24
CA GLU A 125 -5.49 -2.65 25.16
C GLU A 125 -4.45 -1.60 24.69
N GLY A 126 -4.29 -1.54 23.36
CA GLY A 126 -3.92 -0.32 22.62
C GLY A 126 -4.44 -0.39 21.18
N THR A 127 -4.75 0.76 20.56
CA THR A 127 -5.39 0.80 19.23
C THR A 127 -4.39 1.11 18.12
N VAL A 128 -4.31 0.24 17.12
CA VAL A 128 -3.62 0.48 15.84
C VAL A 128 -4.63 0.92 14.79
N ALA A 129 -4.36 2.03 14.13
CA ALA A 129 -5.10 2.44 12.94
C ALA A 129 -4.59 1.68 11.72
N LEU A 130 -5.45 0.88 11.08
CA LEU A 130 -5.07 0.05 9.95
C LEU A 130 -5.52 0.69 8.62
N LEU A 131 -4.55 1.11 7.81
CA LEU A 131 -4.74 1.60 6.44
C LEU A 131 -4.43 0.47 5.46
N ASP A 132 -5.50 -0.18 5.00
CA ASP A 132 -5.46 -1.37 4.16
C ASP A 132 -6.77 -1.54 3.38
N THR A 133 -7.11 -2.75 2.93
CA THR A 133 -8.46 -3.12 2.50
C THR A 133 -9.45 -3.11 3.69
N PRO A 134 -10.76 -3.06 3.43
CA PRO A 134 -11.79 -3.34 4.44
C PRO A 134 -11.55 -4.65 5.20
N LEU A 135 -12.07 -4.75 6.43
CA LEU A 135 -11.92 -5.94 7.29
C LEU A 135 -12.75 -7.15 6.84
N ASP A 136 -13.72 -6.94 5.95
CA ASP A 136 -14.46 -8.01 5.26
C ASP A 136 -13.76 -8.47 3.96
N ALA A 137 -12.65 -7.83 3.58
CA ALA A 137 -11.76 -8.29 2.53
C ALA A 137 -10.60 -9.13 3.12
N PRO A 138 -10.08 -10.13 2.38
CA PRO A 138 -9.10 -11.08 2.91
C PRO A 138 -7.84 -10.44 3.49
N HIS A 139 -7.23 -9.46 2.81
CA HIS A 139 -5.95 -8.89 3.24
C HIS A 139 -6.06 -8.15 4.58
N GLY A 140 -6.96 -7.17 4.66
CA GLY A 140 -7.22 -6.40 5.88
C GLY A 140 -7.69 -7.27 7.05
N ALA A 141 -8.48 -8.33 6.78
CA ALA A 141 -8.86 -9.31 7.80
C ALA A 141 -7.65 -10.05 8.39
N LEU A 142 -6.71 -10.50 7.55
CA LEU A 142 -5.50 -11.19 7.97
C LEU A 142 -4.54 -10.27 8.73
N VAL A 143 -4.29 -9.06 8.24
CA VAL A 143 -3.43 -8.08 8.91
C VAL A 143 -4.00 -7.69 10.27
N ALA A 144 -5.30 -7.40 10.34
CA ALA A 144 -5.99 -7.18 11.61
C ALA A 144 -5.95 -8.42 12.52
N GLY A 145 -5.96 -9.62 11.94
CA GLY A 145 -5.83 -10.88 12.65
C GLY A 145 -4.47 -11.05 13.32
N VAL A 146 -3.38 -10.61 12.69
CA VAL A 146 -2.04 -10.57 13.33
C VAL A 146 -2.04 -9.58 14.49
N LEU A 147 -2.52 -8.36 14.27
CA LEU A 147 -2.61 -7.35 15.32
C LEU A 147 -3.42 -7.85 16.53
N ARG A 148 -4.60 -8.42 16.28
CA ARG A 148 -5.46 -9.00 17.31
C ARG A 148 -4.79 -10.16 18.01
N HIS A 149 -4.14 -11.07 17.28
CA HIS A 149 -3.40 -12.20 17.86
C HIS A 149 -2.36 -11.73 18.90
N HIS A 150 -1.84 -10.51 18.76
CA HIS A 150 -0.89 -9.89 19.68
C HIS A 150 -1.50 -8.87 20.67
N GLY A 151 -2.83 -8.84 20.84
CA GLY A 151 -3.48 -8.00 21.86
C GLY A 151 -3.93 -6.62 21.39
N ALA A 152 -3.58 -6.20 20.16
CA ALA A 152 -3.95 -4.88 19.67
C ALA A 152 -5.43 -4.81 19.26
N SER A 153 -6.09 -3.71 19.64
CA SER A 153 -7.35 -3.28 19.02
C SER A 153 -7.07 -2.67 17.64
N VAL A 154 -7.97 -2.90 16.68
CA VAL A 154 -7.80 -2.46 15.30
C VAL A 154 -8.90 -1.48 14.93
N ARG A 155 -8.52 -0.27 14.51
CA ARG A 155 -9.43 0.70 13.90
C ARG A 155 -9.17 0.78 12.39
N PRO A 156 -10.07 0.26 11.53
CA PRO A 156 -9.84 0.25 10.10
C PRO A 156 -10.09 1.63 9.47
N PHE A 157 -9.23 2.01 8.54
CA PHE A 157 -9.39 3.13 7.62
C PHE A 157 -9.09 2.61 6.20
N PRO A 158 -10.09 2.07 5.49
CA PRO A 158 -9.85 1.49 4.18
C PRO A 158 -9.28 2.52 3.20
N VAL A 159 -8.10 2.24 2.65
CA VAL A 159 -7.44 3.03 1.60
C VAL A 159 -7.34 2.28 0.27
N LEU A 160 -7.65 0.97 0.32
CA LEU A 160 -7.76 0.09 -0.83
C LEU A 160 -9.21 -0.40 -0.93
N GLY A 161 -9.68 -0.73 -2.13
CA GLY A 161 -10.90 -1.50 -2.31
C GLY A 161 -10.71 -2.97 -1.88
N ALA A 162 -11.80 -3.74 -1.83
CA ALA A 162 -11.74 -5.18 -1.53
C ALA A 162 -10.89 -5.99 -2.54
N SER A 163 -10.66 -5.43 -3.74
CA SER A 163 -9.75 -5.95 -4.76
C SER A 163 -8.27 -5.77 -4.43
N GLY A 164 -7.93 -5.03 -3.37
CA GLY A 164 -6.55 -4.75 -2.96
C GLY A 164 -5.90 -3.58 -3.69
N PHE A 165 -6.64 -2.77 -4.46
CA PHE A 165 -6.11 -1.60 -5.17
C PHE A 165 -6.65 -0.28 -4.60
N GLY A 166 -5.81 0.76 -4.60
CA GLY A 166 -6.15 2.14 -4.21
C GLY A 166 -5.26 3.15 -4.93
N ASP A 167 -5.25 4.41 -4.48
CA ASP A 167 -4.49 5.49 -5.13
C ASP A 167 -3.81 6.46 -4.14
N ASP A 168 -2.89 7.29 -4.64
CA ASP A 168 -2.12 8.23 -3.82
C ASP A 168 -3.02 9.17 -3.00
N LEU A 169 -4.11 9.64 -3.61
CA LEU A 169 -4.99 10.63 -3.01
C LEU A 169 -5.79 10.06 -1.85
N THR A 170 -6.27 8.82 -1.97
CA THR A 170 -6.97 8.11 -0.91
C THR A 170 -6.04 7.84 0.27
N LEU A 171 -4.83 7.33 0.00
CA LEU A 171 -3.84 7.09 1.04
C LEU A 171 -3.43 8.40 1.74
N ALA A 172 -3.14 9.46 0.98
CA ALA A 172 -2.76 10.76 1.54
C ALA A 172 -3.84 11.35 2.45
N ALA A 173 -5.12 11.22 2.06
CA ALA A 173 -6.24 11.68 2.87
C ALA A 173 -6.33 10.90 4.20
N ALA A 174 -6.18 9.58 4.17
CA ALA A 174 -6.22 8.75 5.37
C ALA A 174 -5.03 9.01 6.30
N LEU A 175 -3.82 9.16 5.77
CA LEU A 175 -2.63 9.52 6.55
C LEU A 175 -2.81 10.86 7.28
N ARG A 176 -3.41 11.85 6.63
CA ARG A 176 -3.74 13.14 7.28
C ARG A 176 -4.80 12.99 8.35
N ALA A 177 -5.84 12.19 8.10
CA ALA A 177 -6.93 11.96 9.04
C ALA A 177 -6.50 11.15 10.28
N THR A 178 -5.40 10.41 10.20
CA THR A 178 -4.89 9.53 11.26
C THR A 178 -3.60 10.03 11.92
N ARG A 179 -3.12 11.24 11.56
CA ARG A 179 -1.87 11.83 12.07
C ARG A 179 -1.81 12.01 13.59
N ASP A 180 -2.96 12.15 14.24
CA ASP A 180 -3.08 12.35 15.69
C ASP A 180 -3.27 11.02 16.45
N LEU A 181 -3.29 9.88 15.73
CA LEU A 181 -3.36 8.55 16.32
C LEU A 181 -1.95 8.07 16.71
N PRO A 182 -1.81 7.21 17.73
CA PRO A 182 -0.48 6.83 18.25
C PRO A 182 0.30 5.94 17.27
N VAL A 183 -0.37 4.97 16.65
CA VAL A 183 0.25 4.02 15.71
C VAL A 183 -0.67 3.85 14.51
N VAL A 184 -0.13 4.09 13.32
CA VAL A 184 -0.80 3.94 12.03
C VAL A 184 -0.04 2.89 11.23
N LEU A 185 -0.68 1.76 10.93
CA LEU A 185 -0.12 0.71 10.09
C LEU A 185 -0.62 0.86 8.65
N VAL A 186 0.31 1.03 7.70
CA VAL A 186 0.04 0.94 6.26
C VAL A 186 0.56 -0.39 5.74
N ALA A 187 -0.35 -1.32 5.45
CA ALA A 187 -0.01 -2.69 5.02
C ALA A 187 0.04 -2.85 3.49
N SER A 188 0.23 -1.73 2.79
CA SER A 188 0.17 -1.60 1.34
C SER A 188 1.19 -0.57 0.86
N GLY A 189 1.31 -0.42 -0.45
CA GLY A 189 2.11 0.66 -1.02
C GLY A 189 2.23 0.60 -2.52
N THR A 190 3.21 1.31 -3.06
CA THR A 190 3.45 1.39 -4.51
C THR A 190 4.90 1.68 -4.85
N TYR A 191 5.33 1.25 -6.04
CA TYR A 191 6.48 1.87 -6.71
C TYR A 191 6.02 3.13 -7.43
N SER A 192 6.88 4.14 -7.50
CA SER A 192 6.52 5.41 -8.12
C SER A 192 7.26 5.66 -9.42
N PHE A 193 6.72 6.60 -10.18
CA PHE A 193 7.37 7.24 -11.31
C PHE A 193 8.70 7.87 -10.87
N ASP A 194 9.79 7.54 -11.59
CA ASP A 194 11.18 7.92 -11.28
C ASP A 194 11.66 7.59 -9.85
N ASP A 195 11.00 6.65 -9.16
CA ASP A 195 11.25 6.30 -7.75
C ASP A 195 11.20 7.51 -6.78
N LEU A 196 10.55 8.59 -7.20
CA LEU A 196 10.37 9.80 -6.39
C LEU A 196 9.14 9.66 -5.49
N CYS A 197 9.22 10.22 -4.29
CA CYS A 197 8.07 10.26 -3.39
C CYS A 197 6.89 10.97 -4.05
N PRO A 198 5.69 10.37 -4.13
CA PRO A 198 4.48 11.08 -4.53
C PRO A 198 4.29 12.31 -3.63
N PRO A 199 4.28 13.55 -4.17
CA PRO A 199 4.34 14.77 -3.35
C PRO A 199 3.18 14.92 -2.35
N VAL A 200 2.04 14.26 -2.60
CA VAL A 200 0.90 14.26 -1.68
C VAL A 200 1.11 13.43 -0.42
N LEU A 201 2.04 12.48 -0.45
CA LEU A 201 2.45 11.67 0.71
C LEU A 201 3.57 12.37 1.50
N ALA A 202 4.24 13.36 0.91
CA ALA A 202 5.31 14.09 1.57
C ALA A 202 4.83 14.74 2.88
N GLY A 203 5.66 14.65 3.92
CA GLY A 203 5.36 15.22 5.24
C GLY A 203 4.42 14.39 6.12
N CYS A 204 3.97 13.22 5.66
CA CYS A 204 3.32 12.22 6.52
C CYS A 204 4.37 11.31 7.16
N GLY A 205 4.09 10.68 8.31
CA GLY A 205 4.87 9.50 8.72
C GLY A 205 5.24 9.35 10.19
N GLY A 206 5.26 10.41 11.00
CA GLY A 206 5.86 10.36 12.35
C GLY A 206 5.27 9.33 13.34
N ASN A 207 4.08 8.79 13.03
CA ASN A 207 3.37 7.74 13.77
C ASN A 207 3.09 6.49 12.90
N VAL A 208 3.70 6.40 11.72
CA VAL A 208 3.36 5.43 10.67
C VAL A 208 4.40 4.31 10.65
N VAL A 209 3.90 3.09 10.68
CA VAL A 209 4.62 1.86 10.35
C VAL A 209 4.12 1.39 8.99
N ALA A 210 5.02 1.08 8.05
CA ALA A 210 4.62 0.65 6.71
C ALA A 210 5.39 -0.59 6.24
N ALA A 211 4.68 -1.48 5.54
CA ALA A 211 5.25 -2.68 4.95
C ALA A 211 6.18 -2.34 3.78
N ALA A 212 7.35 -2.98 3.71
CA ALA A 212 8.36 -2.72 2.67
C ALA A 212 8.05 -3.30 1.28
N GLY A 213 6.90 -3.97 1.10
CA GLY A 213 6.54 -4.60 -0.17
C GLY A 213 7.17 -5.98 -0.37
N ASN A 214 6.57 -6.77 -1.26
CA ASN A 214 6.92 -8.19 -1.48
C ASN A 214 7.61 -8.45 -2.83
N GLY A 215 8.18 -7.41 -3.45
CA GLY A 215 8.78 -7.51 -4.78
C GLY A 215 10.25 -7.94 -4.81
N GLY A 216 10.90 -8.18 -3.67
CA GLY A 216 12.33 -8.51 -3.60
C GLY A 216 13.22 -7.41 -4.18
N SER A 217 12.80 -6.15 -4.08
CA SER A 217 13.39 -5.03 -4.80
C SER A 217 14.08 -4.04 -3.86
N GLY A 218 15.14 -3.41 -4.38
CA GLY A 218 15.83 -2.28 -3.75
C GLY A 218 15.13 -0.93 -3.93
N ARG A 219 14.15 -0.86 -4.84
CA ARG A 219 13.46 0.38 -5.20
C ARG A 219 12.64 0.92 -4.03
N PRO A 220 12.57 2.24 -3.84
CA PRO A 220 11.67 2.87 -2.86
C PRO A 220 10.23 2.36 -3.01
N TRP A 221 9.68 1.86 -1.91
CA TRP A 221 8.28 1.45 -1.81
C TRP A 221 7.52 2.46 -0.95
N TRP A 222 6.57 3.19 -1.52
CA TRP A 222 5.87 4.28 -0.83
C TRP A 222 4.59 3.78 -0.15
N PRO A 223 4.27 4.19 1.09
CA PRO A 223 4.95 5.25 1.85
C PRO A 223 6.13 4.78 2.71
N ALA A 224 6.46 3.48 2.74
CA ALA A 224 7.53 2.95 3.60
C ALA A 224 8.87 3.67 3.41
N ALA A 225 9.24 4.03 2.18
CA ALA A 225 10.50 4.71 1.89
C ALA A 225 10.55 6.19 2.33
N LEU A 226 9.51 6.75 2.96
CA LEU A 226 9.56 8.08 3.55
C LEU A 226 10.48 8.06 4.79
N PRO A 227 11.43 9.01 4.93
CA PRO A 227 12.32 9.07 6.10
C PRO A 227 11.61 9.23 7.45
N SER A 228 10.37 9.72 7.44
CA SER A 228 9.53 9.90 8.63
C SER A 228 8.72 8.65 9.00
N VAL A 229 8.64 7.65 8.12
CA VAL A 229 7.87 6.41 8.31
C VAL A 229 8.82 5.32 8.82
N THR A 230 8.35 4.49 9.76
CA THR A 230 9.08 3.27 10.12
C THR A 230 8.79 2.17 9.09
N ALA A 231 9.75 1.91 8.21
CA ALA A 231 9.66 0.88 7.19
C ALA A 231 10.00 -0.51 7.77
N VAL A 232 9.10 -1.46 7.56
CA VAL A 232 9.25 -2.84 8.07
C VAL A 232 9.35 -3.84 6.92
N GLY A 233 10.54 -4.43 6.78
CA GLY A 233 10.80 -5.58 5.93
C GLY A 233 10.54 -6.91 6.65
N ALA A 234 10.50 -7.98 5.86
CA ALA A 234 10.47 -9.35 6.33
C ALA A 234 11.85 -9.99 6.18
N SER A 235 12.21 -10.88 7.10
CA SER A 235 13.41 -11.72 6.98
C SER A 235 13.22 -12.83 5.92
N ALA A 236 13.00 -12.44 4.66
CA ALA A 236 12.70 -13.32 3.53
C ALA A 236 13.14 -12.69 2.20
N SER A 237 13.41 -13.52 1.19
CA SER A 237 13.90 -13.07 -0.13
C SER A 237 12.92 -12.21 -0.91
N PHE A 238 11.61 -12.32 -0.64
CA PHE A 238 10.60 -11.47 -1.28
C PHE A 238 10.55 -10.05 -0.69
N SER A 239 11.17 -9.80 0.47
CA SER A 239 11.05 -8.50 1.13
C SER A 239 11.68 -7.41 0.28
N GLY A 240 11.00 -6.26 0.17
CA GLY A 240 11.68 -5.02 -0.18
C GLY A 240 12.80 -4.73 0.80
N HIS A 241 13.88 -4.14 0.30
CA HIS A 241 15.12 -3.93 1.05
C HIS A 241 15.82 -2.66 0.60
N GLY A 242 16.70 -2.12 1.43
CA GLY A 242 17.49 -0.94 1.07
C GLY A 242 17.76 -0.05 2.28
N PRO A 243 18.46 1.08 2.09
CA PRO A 243 18.77 2.01 3.16
C PRO A 243 17.53 2.70 3.75
N TRP A 244 16.37 2.55 3.12
CA TRP A 244 15.08 3.09 3.55
C TRP A 244 14.28 2.10 4.42
N VAL A 245 14.78 0.88 4.67
CA VAL A 245 14.14 -0.10 5.58
C VAL A 245 14.75 0.03 6.98
N ASP A 246 13.92 0.31 7.99
CA ASP A 246 14.37 0.54 9.37
C ASP A 246 14.40 -0.74 10.21
N VAL A 247 13.38 -1.59 10.03
CA VAL A 247 13.16 -2.78 10.84
C VAL A 247 12.98 -4.00 9.94
N VAL A 248 13.58 -5.12 10.33
CA VAL A 248 13.33 -6.42 9.71
C VAL A 248 12.72 -7.34 10.76
N ALA A 249 11.53 -7.87 10.49
CA ALA A 249 10.81 -8.77 11.39
C ALA A 249 10.50 -10.13 10.72
N SER A 250 9.94 -11.07 11.49
CA SER A 250 9.39 -12.28 10.90
C SER A 250 8.22 -11.94 9.99
N GLY A 251 8.25 -12.40 8.75
CA GLY A 251 7.16 -12.20 7.79
C GLY A 251 6.77 -13.48 7.07
N VAL A 252 7.21 -14.65 7.56
CA VAL A 252 6.90 -15.96 7.01
C VAL A 252 6.09 -16.73 8.05
N ASP A 253 4.97 -17.31 7.61
CA ASP A 253 4.07 -18.10 8.46
C ASP A 253 3.65 -17.42 9.76
N VAL A 254 3.34 -16.12 9.67
CA VAL A 254 2.90 -15.31 10.80
C VAL A 254 1.47 -15.68 11.17
N PRO A 255 1.18 -16.06 12.43
CA PRO A 255 -0.18 -16.35 12.89
C PRO A 255 -1.12 -15.14 12.81
N ALA A 256 -2.31 -15.35 12.22
CA ALA A 256 -3.39 -14.39 12.18
C ALA A 256 -4.70 -15.01 12.70
N ALA A 257 -5.38 -14.32 13.62
CA ALA A 257 -6.70 -14.72 14.11
C ALA A 257 -7.83 -14.15 13.22
N VAL A 258 -8.63 -15.02 12.58
CA VAL A 258 -9.76 -14.62 11.74
C VAL A 258 -11.01 -15.42 12.12
N GLY A 259 -11.97 -14.74 12.75
CA GLY A 259 -13.11 -15.40 13.37
C GLY A 259 -12.64 -16.41 14.41
N ASP A 260 -13.15 -17.64 14.33
CA ASP A 260 -12.74 -18.75 15.21
C ASP A 260 -11.55 -19.56 14.67
N SER A 261 -10.90 -19.09 13.60
CA SER A 261 -9.81 -19.79 12.92
C SER A 261 -8.48 -19.05 13.03
N GLN A 262 -7.39 -19.80 12.89
CA GLN A 262 -6.05 -19.26 12.78
C GLN A 262 -5.43 -19.64 11.43
N LEU A 263 -4.83 -18.66 10.79
CA LEU A 263 -4.18 -18.79 9.48
C LEU A 263 -2.71 -18.40 9.61
N LEU A 264 -1.81 -19.07 8.91
CA LEU A 264 -0.40 -18.65 8.81
C LEU A 264 -0.23 -17.79 7.57
N CYS A 265 0.38 -16.61 7.69
CA CYS A 265 0.41 -15.64 6.61
C CYS A 265 1.84 -15.20 6.30
N THR A 266 2.16 -15.02 5.02
CA THR A 266 3.50 -14.64 4.57
C THR A 266 3.46 -13.34 3.77
N GLY A 267 4.31 -12.37 4.14
CA GLY A 267 4.36 -11.04 3.56
C GLY A 267 4.93 -9.99 4.51
N THR A 268 5.45 -8.90 3.94
CA THR A 268 5.92 -7.72 4.71
C THR A 268 4.77 -7.02 5.44
N SER A 269 3.53 -7.11 4.95
CA SER A 269 2.34 -6.62 5.64
C SER A 269 2.15 -7.27 7.02
N PHE A 270 2.44 -8.57 7.14
CA PHE A 270 2.37 -9.28 8.43
C PHE A 270 3.58 -8.99 9.32
N ALA A 271 4.77 -8.82 8.73
CA ALA A 271 5.95 -8.35 9.48
C ALA A 271 5.73 -6.95 10.08
N ALA A 272 5.15 -6.04 9.30
CA ALA A 272 4.78 -4.70 9.75
C ALA A 272 3.69 -4.74 10.83
N ALA A 273 2.72 -5.65 10.73
CA ALA A 273 1.71 -5.87 11.76
C ALA A 273 2.32 -6.36 13.08
N LEU A 274 3.26 -7.32 13.04
CA LEU A 274 3.99 -7.76 14.23
C LEU A 274 4.71 -6.59 14.90
N HIS A 275 5.44 -5.79 14.11
CA HIS A 275 6.14 -4.64 14.66
C HIS A 275 5.17 -3.60 15.24
N ALA A 276 4.11 -3.23 14.52
CA ALA A 276 3.11 -2.27 14.99
C ALA A 276 2.43 -2.72 16.29
N ALA A 277 2.19 -4.01 16.48
CA ALA A 277 1.65 -4.55 17.73
C ALA A 277 2.58 -4.32 18.93
N THR A 278 3.90 -4.28 18.73
CA THR A 278 4.86 -3.98 19.82
C THR A 278 4.90 -2.51 20.22
N LEU A 279 4.32 -1.61 19.42
CA LEU A 279 4.31 -0.17 19.66
C LEU A 279 3.08 0.29 20.46
N VAL A 280 2.09 -0.58 20.65
CA VAL A 280 0.94 -0.31 21.50
C VAL A 280 1.15 -0.92 22.88
N PRO A 281 0.66 -0.29 23.96
CA PRO A 281 0.84 -0.81 25.30
C PRO A 281 0.23 -2.21 25.42
N VAL A 282 1.01 -3.12 26.00
CA VAL A 282 0.51 -4.38 26.54
C VAL A 282 0.54 -4.21 28.06
N PRO A 283 -0.60 -4.32 28.78
CA PRO A 283 -0.62 -4.17 30.23
C PRO A 283 0.21 -5.22 30.96
#